data_AF-A0A377DZ08-F1
#
_entry.id   AF-A0A377DZ08-F1
#
_cell.length_a   1.000
_cell.length_b   1.000
_cell.length_c   1.000
_cell.angle_alpha   90.00
_cell.angle_beta   90.00
_cell.angle_gamma   90.00
#
_symmetry.space_group_name_H-M   'P 1'
#
loop_
_entity.id
_entity.type
_entity.pdbx_description
1 polymer ?
#
loop_
_entity_poly.entity_id
_entity_poly.type
_entity_poly.pdbx_seq_one_letter_code
_entity_poly.pdbx_strand_id
1 'polypeptide(L)'
;MQLLGRYWLITNGNGRETEVQGEGVVGVQPLIAPGEEYQYTSGAIIETPLGTMQGHYEMIDENGVPFSIDIPVFRLAVPTLIH
;
A
#
# COMPACT_ATOMS: atom_id res chain seq x y z
N MET A 1 3.70 -16.70 -5.67
CA MET A 1 3.24 -15.43 -6.31
C MET A 1 4.29 -14.34 -6.11
N GLN A 2 4.36 -13.34 -6.98
CA GLN A 2 5.34 -12.25 -6.88
C GLN A 2 4.67 -10.89 -6.96
N LEU A 3 5.09 -9.96 -6.09
CA LEU A 3 4.66 -8.56 -6.13
C LEU A 3 5.54 -7.79 -7.11
N LEU A 4 4.90 -7.18 -8.12
CA LEU A 4 5.57 -6.41 -9.16
C LEU A 4 5.51 -4.91 -8.92
N GLY A 5 4.38 -4.43 -8.42
CA GLY A 5 4.09 -3.01 -8.29
C GLY A 5 3.09 -2.70 -7.19
N ARG A 6 2.96 -1.41 -6.90
CA ARG A 6 2.00 -0.89 -5.94
C ARG A 6 1.37 0.38 -6.47
N TYR A 7 0.10 0.56 -6.13
CA TYR A 7 -0.62 1.81 -6.26
C TYR A 7 -1.18 2.20 -4.90
N TRP A 8 -1.07 3.48 -4.56
CA TRP A 8 -1.64 4.07 -3.36
C TRP A 8 -2.43 5.33 -3.72
N LEU A 9 -3.64 5.43 -3.16
CA LEU A 9 -4.43 6.64 -3.08
C LEU A 9 -4.45 7.11 -1.62
N ILE A 10 -3.87 8.28 -1.38
CA ILE A 10 -3.76 8.90 -0.07
C ILE A 10 -4.70 10.09 -0.02
N THR A 11 -5.67 10.08 0.88
CA THR A 11 -6.61 11.19 1.08
C THR A 11 -6.30 11.85 2.41
N ASN A 12 -5.97 13.15 2.39
CA ASN A 12 -5.71 13.90 3.62
C ASN A 12 -7.04 14.29 4.32
N GLY A 13 -6.96 14.85 5.52
CA GLY A 13 -8.12 15.22 6.35
C GLY A 13 -8.98 16.35 5.77
N ASN A 14 -8.49 17.05 4.73
CA ASN A 14 -9.24 18.04 3.98
C ASN A 14 -9.88 17.46 2.71
N GLY A 15 -9.76 16.15 2.48
CA GLY A 15 -10.24 15.49 1.27
C GLY A 15 -9.33 15.63 0.05
N ARG A 16 -8.12 16.17 0.19
CA ARG A 16 -7.15 16.25 -0.92
C ARG A 16 -6.53 14.89 -1.17
N GLU A 17 -6.55 14.45 -2.42
CA GLU A 17 -6.01 13.17 -2.84
C GLU A 17 -4.58 13.28 -3.39
N THR A 18 -3.79 12.23 -3.22
CA THR A 18 -2.44 12.08 -3.75
C THR A 18 -2.22 10.64 -4.16
N GLU A 19 -1.82 10.43 -5.41
CA GLU A 19 -1.56 9.12 -5.98
C GLU A 19 -0.07 8.81 -5.97
N VAL A 20 0.29 7.60 -5.56
CA VAL A 20 1.67 7.11 -5.57
C VAL A 20 1.69 5.73 -6.22
N GLN A 21 2.36 5.63 -7.36
CA GLN A 21 2.58 4.36 -8.06
C GLN A 21 4.07 4.08 -8.18
N GLY A 22 4.46 2.81 -8.15
CA GLY A 22 5.83 2.42 -8.43
C GLY A 22 6.06 0.92 -8.36
N GLU A 23 7.22 0.50 -8.84
CA GLU A 23 7.64 -0.90 -8.83
C GLU A 23 7.94 -1.38 -7.41
N GLY A 24 7.55 -2.61 -7.14
CA GLY A 24 7.82 -3.35 -5.92
C GLY A 24 7.30 -2.67 -4.66
N VAL A 25 7.93 -2.99 -3.55
CA VAL A 25 7.79 -2.36 -2.23
C VAL A 25 9.19 -2.15 -1.66
N VAL A 26 9.46 -0.99 -1.07
CA VAL A 26 10.77 -0.65 -0.46
C VAL A 26 12.01 -0.96 -1.34
N GLY A 27 11.85 -0.90 -2.67
CA GLY A 27 12.92 -1.17 -3.65
C GLY A 27 13.09 -2.64 -4.05
N VAL A 28 12.19 -3.54 -3.63
CA VAL A 28 12.24 -4.97 -3.97
C VAL A 28 10.90 -5.49 -4.51
N GLN A 29 10.95 -6.58 -5.29
CA GLN A 29 9.79 -7.31 -5.81
C GLN A 29 9.73 -8.70 -5.19
N PRO A 30 9.18 -8.84 -3.97
CA PRO A 30 9.25 -10.09 -3.21
C PRO A 30 8.49 -11.22 -3.90
N LEU A 31 9.13 -12.38 -3.96
CA LEU A 31 8.48 -13.66 -4.24
C LEU A 31 7.94 -14.22 -2.90
N ILE A 32 6.66 -14.51 -2.86
CA ILE A 32 5.97 -15.07 -1.69
C ILE A 32 5.56 -16.50 -2.06
N ALA A 33 6.20 -17.48 -1.42
CA ALA A 33 5.87 -18.88 -1.62
C ALA A 33 4.56 -19.25 -0.88
N PRO A 34 3.89 -20.35 -1.28
CA PRO A 34 2.71 -20.83 -0.57
C PRO A 34 2.97 -21.03 0.94
N GLY A 35 2.17 -20.35 1.77
CA GLY A 35 2.30 -20.41 3.23
C GLY A 35 3.36 -19.49 3.83
N GLU A 36 4.07 -18.72 3.02
CA GLU A 36 5.00 -17.69 3.49
C GLU A 36 4.35 -16.31 3.56
N GLU A 37 4.96 -15.43 4.35
CA GLU A 37 4.55 -14.05 4.53
C GLU A 37 5.72 -13.11 4.28
N TYR A 38 5.44 -11.94 3.72
CA TYR A 38 6.40 -10.86 3.56
C TYR A 38 5.89 -9.60 4.24
N GLN A 39 6.67 -9.06 5.17
CA GLN A 39 6.33 -7.86 5.92
C GLN A 39 7.36 -6.76 5.68
N TYR A 40 6.88 -5.54 5.46
CA TYR A 40 7.72 -4.35 5.30
C TYR A 40 7.09 -3.14 5.98
N THR A 41 7.91 -2.12 6.23
CA THR A 41 7.46 -0.83 6.77
C THR A 41 7.91 0.30 5.84
N SER A 42 6.98 1.20 5.52
CA SER A 42 7.26 2.43 4.76
C SER A 42 6.59 3.63 5.44
N GLY A 43 6.94 4.85 5.00
CA GLY A 43 6.31 6.08 5.48
C GLY A 43 5.59 6.83 4.37
N ALA A 44 4.60 7.63 4.75
CA ALA A 44 3.95 8.63 3.91
C ALA A 44 3.86 9.95 4.67
N ILE A 45 4.05 11.07 3.98
CA ILE A 45 3.89 12.40 4.55
C ILE A 45 2.51 12.93 4.13
N ILE A 46 1.70 13.35 5.11
CA ILE A 46 0.42 14.00 4.87
C ILE A 46 0.39 15.36 5.57
N GLU A 47 -0.32 16.32 4.98
CA GLU A 47 -0.36 17.73 5.46
C GLU A 47 -1.27 17.94 6.68
N THR A 48 -2.06 16.93 7.04
CA THR A 48 -3.10 16.99 8.07
C THR A 48 -2.86 15.90 9.13
N PRO A 49 -3.31 16.10 10.38
CA PRO A 49 -3.12 15.12 11.46
C PRO A 49 -3.97 13.85 11.31
N LEU A 50 -4.92 13.85 10.37
CA LEU A 50 -5.78 12.72 10.00
C LEU A 50 -5.72 12.54 8.48
N GLY A 51 -5.84 11.30 7.99
CA GLY A 51 -6.04 10.97 6.59
C GLY A 51 -6.40 9.49 6.43
N THR A 52 -6.50 9.04 5.18
CA THR A 52 -6.69 7.64 4.82
C THR A 52 -5.74 7.22 3.72
N MET A 53 -5.40 5.94 3.68
CA MET A 53 -4.69 5.31 2.58
C MET A 53 -5.47 4.09 2.11
N GLN A 54 -5.48 3.87 0.81
CA GLN A 54 -6.03 2.70 0.14
C GLN A 54 -5.24 2.44 -1.13
N GLY A 55 -5.39 1.27 -1.75
CA GLY A 55 -4.63 0.98 -2.95
C GLY A 55 -4.77 -0.45 -3.41
N HIS A 56 -3.79 -0.90 -4.18
CA HIS A 56 -3.67 -2.30 -4.56
C HIS A 56 -2.21 -2.64 -4.86
N TYR A 57 -1.89 -3.93 -4.75
CA TYR A 57 -0.67 -4.50 -5.28
C TYR A 57 -0.91 -5.11 -6.65
N GLU A 58 0.04 -4.93 -7.55
CA GLU A 58 0.12 -5.63 -8.82
C GLU A 58 0.96 -6.89 -8.62
N MET A 59 0.38 -8.05 -8.92
CA MET A 59 0.94 -9.36 -8.64
C MET A 59 0.99 -10.22 -9.91
N ILE A 60 1.85 -11.24 -9.90
CA ILE A 60 1.79 -12.37 -10.82
C ILE A 60 1.72 -13.68 -10.03
N ASP A 61 0.96 -14.65 -10.55
CA ASP A 61 0.91 -16.00 -10.00
C ASP A 61 2.15 -16.83 -10.44
N GLU A 62 2.17 -18.10 -10.06
CA GLU A 62 3.28 -19.03 -10.41
C GLU A 62 3.34 -19.35 -11.92
N ASN A 63 2.26 -19.10 -12.65
CA ASN A 63 2.17 -19.27 -14.10
C ASN A 63 2.46 -17.96 -14.87
N GLY A 64 2.76 -16.86 -14.16
CA GLY A 64 2.95 -15.54 -14.75
C GLY A 64 1.65 -14.80 -15.11
N VAL A 65 0.50 -15.26 -14.62
CA VAL A 65 -0.80 -14.60 -14.85
C VAL A 65 -0.89 -13.38 -13.93
N PRO A 66 -1.11 -12.17 -14.47
CA PRO A 66 -1.22 -10.96 -13.67
C PRO A 66 -2.56 -10.89 -12.95
N PHE A 67 -2.53 -10.39 -11.72
CA PHE A 67 -3.72 -10.08 -10.92
C PHE A 67 -3.45 -8.96 -9.92
N SER A 68 -4.51 -8.37 -9.35
CA SER A 68 -4.40 -7.31 -8.34
C SER A 68 -4.93 -7.78 -6.99
N ILE A 69 -4.31 -7.30 -5.91
CA ILE A 69 -4.79 -7.49 -4.54
C ILE A 69 -5.13 -6.13 -3.96
N ASP A 70 -6.39 -5.93 -3.60
CA ASP A 70 -6.84 -4.68 -2.98
C ASP A 70 -6.28 -4.51 -1.56
N ILE A 71 -5.88 -3.28 -1.27
CA ILE A 71 -5.53 -2.82 0.07
C ILE A 71 -6.71 -1.98 0.58
N PRO A 72 -7.49 -2.50 1.54
CA PRO A 72 -8.63 -1.79 2.09
C PRO A 72 -8.24 -0.44 2.69
N VAL A 73 -9.19 0.48 2.74
CA VAL A 73 -9.00 1.79 3.36
C VAL A 73 -8.61 1.64 4.83
N PHE A 74 -7.50 2.27 5.22
CA PHE A 74 -7.10 2.41 6.62
C PHE A 74 -6.77 3.87 6.96
N ARG A 75 -6.81 4.19 8.26
CA ARG A 75 -6.62 5.56 8.77
C ARG A 75 -5.16 5.85 9.09
N LEU A 76 -4.72 7.05 8.75
CA LEU A 76 -3.52 7.68 9.27
C LEU A 76 -3.96 8.70 10.33
N ALA A 77 -3.44 8.60 11.55
CA ALA A 77 -3.80 9.52 12.62
C ALA A 77 -2.64 9.72 13.59
N VAL A 78 -2.45 10.96 14.04
CA VAL A 78 -1.56 11.25 15.17
C VAL A 78 -2.25 10.76 16.47
N PRO A 79 -1.59 9.94 17.30
CA PRO A 79 -2.22 9.28 18.47
C PRO A 79 -2.91 10.23 19.45
N THR A 80 -2.44 11.48 19.55
CA THR A 80 -2.94 12.49 20.49
C THR A 80 -4.34 13.01 20.19
N LEU A 81 -5.00 12.54 19.12
CA LEU A 81 -6.30 13.03 18.65
C LEU A 81 -7.42 11.97 18.61
N ILE A 82 -7.18 10.76 19.12
CA ILE A 82 -8.20 9.70 19.19
C ILE A 82 -8.58 9.47 20.66
N HIS A 83 -9.83 9.77 21.02
CA HIS A 83 -10.46 9.39 22.29
C HIS A 83 -11.46 8.25 22.05
#